data_AF-A0A7Y2XX08-F1
#
_entry.id   AF-A0A7Y2XX08-F1
#
_cell.length_a   1.000
_cell.length_b   1.000
_cell.length_c   1.000
_cell.angle_alpha   90.00
_cell.angle_beta   90.00
_cell.angle_gamma   90.00
#
_symmetry.space_group_name_H-M   'P 1'
#
loop_
_entity.id
_entity.type
_entity.pdbx_description
1 polymer ?
#
loop_
_entity_poly.entity_id
_entity_poly.type
_entity_poly.pdbx_seq_one_letter_code
_entity_poly.pdbx_strand_id
1 'polypeptide(L)'
;VMFVLGFFIDFLEIAVVVVPIVAPILLADPGANVTAVWFGVMVGLNLQTSFLTPPFGFSLFYLRGVAPKIVKTIEIYRGALPFIALQLVALIIVALTPSLVNYLPTRVTLSVETAPPPINPRLQYCIEEYLFDYYDTEGDALRGHVDKLREANLSVLPEKRQQAVNESLDRTLHTFELVSLVRQTEADRLNYEPQYRPLHKQVRRLQSQQRIIELEIEELNQNVIRISRSENPDQIALERVEAKIENRKTEIAELQSQIPATWTEANKTFTDLDKAEEKARRSYRSNVDQAYETIAELRTVLEGAEELTAIEPQLAALEEAVVHNSSEDAMAQIKESEQVLGPIGGTSSIKTKLSRARRALRGKNPDSEKALQELQEGLKIYGSELDWRRQAAVELGHALATYDEAIKDTIGLRLQRRLPPEQIQSVASCQSVHRDRSLQF
;
A
#
# COMPACT_ATOMS: atom_id res chain seq x y z
N VAL A 1 14.98 21.61 -17.87
CA VAL A 1 16.10 20.87 -18.52
C VAL A 1 15.63 20.21 -19.82
N MET A 2 14.68 19.27 -19.80
CA MET A 2 14.17 18.61 -21.02
C MET A 2 13.78 19.57 -22.15
N PHE A 3 13.01 20.63 -21.83
CA PHE A 3 12.61 21.64 -22.83
C PHE A 3 13.80 22.27 -23.57
N VAL A 4 14.87 22.57 -22.83
CA VAL A 4 16.07 23.20 -23.38
C VAL A 4 16.89 22.18 -24.18
N LEU A 5 16.97 20.92 -23.70
CA LEU A 5 17.62 19.83 -24.42
C LEU A 5 16.92 19.53 -25.76
N GLY A 6 15.60 19.67 -25.82
CA GLY A 6 14.79 19.50 -27.03
C GLY A 6 15.18 20.40 -28.20
N PHE A 7 15.90 21.51 -27.95
CA PHE A 7 16.42 22.33 -29.04
C PHE A 7 17.64 21.74 -29.73
N PHE A 8 18.38 20.86 -29.06
CA PHE A 8 19.69 20.40 -29.52
C PHE A 8 19.77 18.89 -29.76
N ILE A 9 18.88 18.12 -29.15
CA ILE A 9 18.93 16.67 -29.05
C ILE A 9 17.61 16.09 -29.55
N ASP A 10 17.68 14.96 -30.27
CA ASP A 10 16.50 14.27 -30.79
C ASP A 10 15.63 13.69 -29.65
N PHE A 11 14.33 13.54 -29.89
CA PHE A 11 13.37 13.08 -28.89
C PHE A 11 13.70 11.66 -28.38
N LEU A 12 14.24 10.78 -29.24
CA LEU A 12 14.67 9.44 -28.85
C LEU A 12 15.86 9.49 -27.88
N GLU A 13 16.84 10.34 -28.16
CA GLU A 13 18.02 10.50 -27.31
C GLU A 13 17.64 11.09 -25.94
N ILE A 14 16.75 12.09 -25.92
CA ILE A 14 16.22 12.66 -24.67
C ILE A 14 15.45 11.60 -23.87
N ALA A 15 14.61 10.80 -24.54
CA ALA A 15 13.85 9.75 -23.86
C ALA A 15 14.78 8.71 -23.24
N VAL A 16 15.78 8.22 -23.99
CA VAL A 16 16.72 7.19 -23.51
C VAL A 16 17.64 7.70 -22.40
N VAL A 17 18.00 8.98 -22.38
CA VAL A 17 18.86 9.54 -21.32
C VAL A 17 18.05 9.95 -20.10
N VAL A 18 16.98 10.72 -20.30
CA VAL A 18 16.32 11.42 -19.18
C VAL A 18 15.30 10.54 -18.48
N VAL A 19 14.57 9.68 -19.19
CA VAL A 19 13.55 8.80 -18.55
C VAL A 19 14.18 7.86 -17.52
N PRO A 20 15.28 7.12 -17.82
CA PRO A 20 15.89 6.23 -16.84
C PRO A 20 16.50 6.94 -15.63
N ILE A 21 16.89 8.21 -15.77
CA ILE A 21 17.46 9.01 -14.66
C ILE A 21 16.32 9.57 -13.78
N VAL A 22 15.29 10.14 -14.39
CA VAL A 22 14.26 10.89 -13.67
C VAL A 22 13.14 9.99 -13.15
N ALA A 23 12.74 8.95 -13.89
CA ALA A 23 11.62 8.10 -13.50
C ALA A 23 11.86 7.36 -12.16
N PRO A 24 13.02 6.75 -11.88
CA PRO A 24 13.25 6.10 -10.58
C PRO A 24 13.19 7.09 -9.42
N ILE A 25 13.68 8.32 -9.61
CA ILE A 25 13.68 9.36 -8.58
C ILE A 25 12.25 9.83 -8.29
N LEU A 26 11.44 10.07 -9.33
CA LEU A 26 10.06 10.54 -9.17
C LEU A 26 9.10 9.45 -8.65
N LEU A 27 9.37 8.19 -8.95
CA LEU A 27 8.49 7.06 -8.61
C LEU A 27 8.96 6.27 -7.38
N ALA A 28 10.08 6.68 -6.76
CA ALA A 28 10.68 6.00 -5.60
C ALA A 28 9.75 5.97 -4.38
N ASP A 29 8.95 7.04 -4.16
CA ASP A 29 8.07 7.13 -3.00
C ASP A 29 6.59 6.97 -3.38
N PRO A 30 5.94 5.85 -3.00
CA PRO A 30 4.50 5.63 -3.15
C PRO A 30 3.62 6.70 -2.47
N GLY A 31 4.13 7.39 -1.44
CA GLY A 31 3.40 8.38 -0.65
C GLY A 31 3.21 9.72 -1.37
N ALA A 32 4.14 10.11 -2.25
CA ALA A 32 4.06 11.34 -3.03
C ALA A 32 2.97 11.30 -4.13
N ASN A 33 2.49 10.11 -4.47
CA ASN A 33 1.43 9.88 -5.45
C ASN A 33 1.71 10.49 -6.84
N VAL A 34 2.99 10.60 -7.21
CA VAL A 34 3.41 11.00 -8.55
C VAL A 34 3.36 9.77 -9.45
N THR A 35 2.61 9.85 -10.54
CA THR A 35 2.39 8.69 -11.42
C THR A 35 3.35 8.69 -12.61
N ALA A 36 3.71 7.49 -13.09
CA ALA A 36 4.45 7.33 -14.34
C ALA A 36 3.67 7.87 -15.53
N VAL A 37 2.33 7.84 -15.46
CA VAL A 37 1.44 8.35 -16.52
C VAL A 37 1.57 9.86 -16.66
N TRP A 38 1.49 10.60 -15.55
CA TRP A 38 1.69 12.05 -15.55
C TRP A 38 3.08 12.42 -16.06
N PHE A 39 4.12 11.71 -15.60
CA PHE A 39 5.48 11.92 -16.10
C PHE A 39 5.58 11.67 -17.61
N GLY A 40 5.03 10.57 -18.11
CA GLY A 40 5.00 10.26 -19.54
C GLY A 40 4.27 11.30 -20.37
N VAL A 41 3.13 11.81 -19.88
CA VAL A 41 2.39 12.88 -20.57
C VAL A 41 3.18 14.19 -20.55
N MET A 42 3.82 14.55 -19.44
CA MET A 42 4.67 15.75 -19.35
C MET A 42 5.86 15.66 -20.33
N VAL A 43 6.51 14.49 -20.40
CA VAL A 43 7.59 14.22 -21.36
C VAL A 43 7.05 14.32 -22.79
N GLY A 44 5.92 13.68 -23.09
CA GLY A 44 5.30 13.70 -24.41
C GLY A 44 4.92 15.12 -24.87
N LEU A 45 4.26 15.89 -24.02
CA LEU A 45 3.90 17.29 -24.30
C LEU A 45 5.13 18.15 -24.51
N ASN A 46 6.18 17.93 -23.71
CA ASN A 46 7.44 18.67 -23.82
C ASN A 46 8.19 18.30 -25.10
N LEU A 47 8.30 17.01 -25.45
CA LEU A 47 8.92 16.56 -26.69
C LEU A 47 8.12 17.02 -27.91
N GLN A 48 6.80 17.09 -27.86
CA GLN A 48 6.00 17.64 -28.96
C GLN A 48 6.34 19.11 -29.25
N THR A 49 6.68 19.91 -28.23
CA THR A 49 7.13 21.30 -28.44
C THR A 49 8.45 21.39 -29.22
N SER A 50 9.35 20.41 -29.07
CA SER A 50 10.66 20.45 -29.72
C SER A 50 10.57 20.29 -31.23
N PHE A 51 9.63 19.47 -31.73
CA PHE A 51 9.35 19.32 -33.17
C PHE A 51 8.93 20.63 -33.87
N LEU A 52 8.43 21.60 -33.11
CA LEU A 52 7.99 22.90 -33.61
C LEU A 52 8.99 24.03 -33.35
N THR A 53 10.08 23.80 -32.63
CA THR A 53 10.99 24.89 -32.24
C THR A 53 12.36 24.77 -32.92
N PRO A 54 12.85 25.81 -33.63
CA PRO A 54 14.20 25.83 -34.17
C PRO A 54 15.26 25.69 -33.06
N PRO A 55 16.43 25.07 -33.31
CA PRO A 55 16.98 24.63 -34.59
C PRO A 55 16.63 23.19 -35.02
N PHE A 56 15.96 22.39 -34.17
CA PHE A 56 15.65 20.98 -34.43
C PHE A 56 14.19 20.72 -34.89
N GLY A 57 13.42 21.78 -35.15
CA GLY A 57 12.01 21.69 -35.53
C GLY A 57 11.75 21.00 -36.86
N PHE A 58 11.85 19.67 -36.90
CA PHE A 58 11.72 18.83 -38.09
C PHE A 58 10.44 19.10 -38.86
N SER A 59 9.32 19.34 -38.17
CA SER A 59 8.05 19.68 -38.80
C SER A 59 8.14 20.99 -39.60
N LEU A 60 8.90 21.98 -39.12
CA LEU A 60 9.14 23.24 -39.83
C LEU A 60 10.03 23.04 -41.05
N PHE A 61 11.04 22.17 -40.97
CA PHE A 61 11.91 21.85 -42.12
C PHE A 61 11.19 21.02 -43.18
N TYR A 62 10.36 20.06 -42.78
CA TYR A 62 9.48 19.34 -43.70
C TYR A 62 8.53 20.28 -44.42
N LEU A 63 7.89 21.20 -43.67
CA LEU A 63 7.02 22.22 -44.27
C LEU A 63 7.79 23.12 -45.22
N ARG A 64 9.03 23.52 -44.87
CA ARG A 64 9.89 24.28 -45.78
C ARG A 64 10.22 23.49 -47.05
N GLY A 65 10.42 22.17 -46.97
CA GLY A 65 10.72 21.31 -48.12
C GLY A 65 9.60 21.27 -49.17
N VAL A 66 8.35 21.42 -48.74
CA VAL A 66 7.17 21.46 -49.63
C VAL A 66 6.66 22.89 -49.92
N ALA A 67 7.10 23.89 -49.16
CA ALA A 67 6.63 25.27 -49.29
C ALA A 67 7.19 25.97 -50.55
N PRO A 68 6.35 26.71 -51.31
CA PRO A 68 6.80 27.48 -52.47
C PRO A 68 7.84 28.54 -52.07
N LYS A 69 8.74 28.90 -53.00
CA LYS A 69 9.84 29.86 -52.75
C LYS A 69 9.38 31.26 -52.31
N ILE A 70 8.11 31.61 -52.51
CA ILE A 70 7.52 32.87 -52.07
C ILE A 70 7.37 32.94 -50.54
N VAL A 71 7.18 31.80 -49.87
CA VAL A 71 7.04 31.72 -48.41
C VAL A 71 8.43 31.70 -47.79
N LYS A 72 8.73 32.73 -47.01
CA LYS A 72 10.03 32.83 -46.33
C LYS A 72 10.05 31.91 -45.11
N THR A 73 11.20 31.34 -44.77
CA THR A 73 11.38 30.52 -43.56
C THR A 73 10.93 31.25 -42.28
N ILE A 74 11.14 32.57 -42.22
CA ILE A 74 10.71 33.39 -41.09
C ILE A 74 9.18 33.47 -40.95
N GLU A 75 8.43 33.38 -42.05
CA GLU A 75 6.96 33.35 -42.05
C GLU A 75 6.44 32.02 -41.52
N ILE A 76 7.12 30.92 -41.87
CA ILE A 76 6.86 29.59 -41.30
C ILE A 76 7.10 29.61 -39.78
N TYR A 77 8.22 30.19 -39.33
CA TYR A 77 8.53 30.27 -37.89
C TYR A 77 7.55 31.17 -37.13
N ARG A 78 7.15 32.31 -37.71
CA ARG A 78 6.12 33.17 -37.13
C ARG A 78 4.76 32.48 -37.07
N GLY A 79 4.42 31.65 -38.07
CA GLY A 79 3.21 30.85 -38.08
C GLY A 79 3.20 29.74 -37.03
N ALA A 80 4.37 29.19 -36.69
CA ALA A 80 4.50 28.15 -35.66
C ALA A 80 4.44 28.71 -34.23
N LEU A 81 4.86 29.97 -34.02
CA LEU A 81 4.95 30.58 -32.69
C LEU A 81 3.64 30.54 -31.88
N PRO A 82 2.45 30.83 -32.45
CA PRO A 82 1.17 30.68 -31.73
C PRO A 82 0.93 29.24 -31.25
N PHE A 83 1.29 28.23 -32.04
CA PHE A 83 1.13 26.82 -31.65
C PHE A 83 2.08 26.43 -30.53
N ILE A 84 3.34 26.91 -30.57
CA ILE A 84 4.29 26.72 -29.47
C ILE A 84 3.74 27.36 -28.19
N ALA A 85 3.18 28.57 -28.27
CA ALA A 85 2.58 29.24 -27.13
C ALA A 85 1.41 28.43 -26.54
N LEU A 86 0.50 27.93 -27.38
CA LEU A 86 -0.60 27.05 -26.94
C LEU A 86 -0.09 25.76 -26.30
N GLN A 87 0.97 25.16 -26.84
CA GLN A 87 1.56 23.94 -26.28
C GLN A 87 2.23 24.21 -24.92
N LEU A 88 2.89 25.36 -24.75
CA LEU A 88 3.43 25.77 -23.45
C LEU A 88 2.32 26.02 -22.43
N VAL A 89 1.21 26.63 -22.84
CA VAL A 89 0.02 26.80 -21.98
C VAL A 89 -0.53 25.43 -21.56
N ALA A 90 -0.68 24.48 -22.50
CA ALA A 90 -1.13 23.13 -22.19
C ALA A 90 -0.17 22.42 -21.21
N LEU A 91 1.15 22.56 -21.41
CA LEU A 91 2.16 22.02 -20.51
C LEU A 91 2.03 22.61 -19.10
N ILE A 92 1.81 23.92 -18.97
CA ILE A 92 1.60 24.58 -17.68
C ILE A 92 0.32 24.08 -17.01
N ILE A 93 -0.78 23.94 -17.74
CA ILE A 93 -2.06 23.44 -17.20
C ILE A 93 -1.88 22.03 -16.64
N VAL A 94 -1.25 21.13 -17.39
CA VAL A 94 -1.00 19.75 -16.97
C VAL A 94 0.01 19.68 -15.81
N ALA A 95 1.00 20.58 -15.79
CA ALA A 95 1.95 20.67 -14.69
C ALA A 95 1.28 21.08 -13.38
N LEU A 96 0.35 22.04 -13.43
CA LEU A 96 -0.36 22.55 -12.26
C LEU A 96 -1.53 21.66 -11.83
N THR A 97 -2.08 20.86 -12.75
CA THR A 97 -3.28 20.04 -12.52
C THR A 97 -3.01 18.56 -12.87
N PRO A 98 -2.23 17.82 -12.05
CA PRO A 98 -1.95 16.41 -12.32
C PRO A 98 -3.19 15.51 -12.41
N SER A 99 -4.27 15.91 -11.72
CA SER A 99 -5.55 15.20 -11.73
C SER A 99 -6.13 15.02 -13.12
N LEU A 100 -5.90 15.98 -14.03
CA LEU A 100 -6.36 15.91 -15.41
C LEU A 100 -5.82 14.68 -16.15
N VAL A 101 -4.57 14.29 -15.86
CA VAL A 101 -3.92 13.14 -16.48
C VAL A 101 -4.19 11.87 -15.70
N ASN A 102 -4.21 11.94 -14.37
CA ASN A 102 -4.25 10.75 -13.52
C ASN A 102 -5.66 10.21 -13.29
N TYR A 103 -6.69 11.05 -13.30
CA TYR A 103 -8.03 10.67 -12.86
C TYR A 103 -8.62 9.51 -13.69
N LEU A 104 -8.65 9.66 -15.02
CA LEU A 104 -9.28 8.67 -15.89
C LEU A 104 -8.53 7.32 -15.88
N PRO A 105 -7.18 7.28 -16.04
CA PRO A 105 -6.42 6.04 -15.90
C PRO A 105 -6.61 5.35 -14.55
N THR A 106 -6.60 6.10 -13.45
CA THR A 106 -6.83 5.55 -12.11
C THR A 106 -8.24 4.99 -11.99
N ARG A 107 -9.27 5.72 -12.41
CA ARG A 107 -10.66 5.23 -12.37
C ARG A 107 -10.84 3.95 -13.17
N VAL A 108 -10.28 3.87 -14.38
CA VAL A 108 -10.32 2.65 -15.21
C VAL A 108 -9.60 1.50 -14.50
N THR A 109 -8.41 1.73 -13.96
CA THR A 109 -7.61 0.71 -13.26
C THR A 109 -8.31 0.17 -12.01
N LEU A 110 -9.06 1.02 -11.29
CA LEU A 110 -9.82 0.60 -10.12
C LEU A 110 -11.14 -0.11 -10.48
N SER A 111 -11.61 0.03 -11.73
CA SER A 111 -12.88 -0.57 -12.19
C SER A 111 -12.72 -1.96 -12.83
N VAL A 112 -11.50 -2.36 -13.20
CA VAL A 112 -11.25 -3.65 -13.87
C VAL A 112 -11.18 -4.82 -12.88
N GLU A 113 -11.36 -6.04 -13.38
CA GLU A 113 -11.31 -7.26 -12.56
C GLU A 113 -9.93 -7.54 -11.95
N THR A 114 -8.87 -6.99 -12.55
CA THR A 114 -7.48 -7.07 -12.10
C THR A 114 -7.09 -5.88 -11.20
N ALA A 115 -8.07 -5.12 -10.70
CA ALA A 115 -7.83 -3.99 -9.82
C ALA A 115 -7.05 -4.42 -8.56
N PRO A 116 -6.15 -3.56 -8.06
CA PRO A 116 -5.46 -3.82 -6.81
C PRO A 116 -6.47 -3.92 -5.64
N PRO A 117 -6.26 -4.83 -4.67
CA PRO A 117 -7.15 -4.95 -3.53
C PRO A 117 -7.10 -3.67 -2.66
N PRO A 118 -8.20 -3.30 -2.00
CA PRO A 118 -8.28 -2.14 -1.12
C PRO A 118 -7.21 -2.09 -0.02
N ILE A 119 -6.65 -3.23 0.41
CA ILE A 119 -5.53 -3.29 1.38
C ILE A 119 -4.22 -2.64 0.88
N ASN A 120 -4.10 -2.34 -0.42
CA ASN A 120 -2.89 -1.76 -1.00
C ASN A 120 -2.49 -0.45 -0.29
N PRO A 121 -1.22 -0.30 0.17
CA PRO A 121 -0.75 0.90 0.86
C PRO A 121 -0.99 2.22 0.10
N ARG A 122 -0.96 2.19 -1.24
CA ARG A 122 -1.19 3.39 -2.09
C ARG A 122 -2.63 3.90 -2.04
N LEU A 123 -3.59 3.03 -1.77
CA LEU A 123 -5.02 3.38 -1.73
C LEU A 123 -5.46 3.92 -0.36
N GLN A 124 -4.72 3.57 0.70
CA GLN A 124 -5.21 3.73 2.08
C GLN A 124 -5.63 5.13 2.44
N TYR A 125 -4.82 6.12 2.10
CA TYR A 125 -5.14 7.50 2.44
C TYR A 125 -6.48 7.93 1.82
N CYS A 126 -6.67 7.70 0.51
CA CYS A 126 -7.91 8.12 -0.16
C CYS A 126 -9.14 7.29 0.25
N ILE A 127 -8.92 6.02 0.63
CA ILE A 127 -9.97 5.20 1.22
C ILE A 127 -10.35 5.76 2.60
N GLU A 128 -9.37 6.08 3.44
CA GLU A 128 -9.59 6.66 4.77
C GLU A 128 -10.32 7.99 4.68
N GLU A 129 -9.90 8.92 3.82
CA GLU A 129 -10.61 10.20 3.64
C GLU A 129 -12.08 9.98 3.27
N TYR A 130 -12.35 9.10 2.29
CA TYR A 130 -13.72 8.76 1.92
C TYR A 130 -14.51 8.15 3.09
N LEU A 131 -13.91 7.21 3.82
CA LEU A 131 -14.58 6.53 4.94
C LEU A 131 -14.80 7.46 6.13
N PHE A 132 -13.87 8.38 6.40
CA PHE A 132 -14.01 9.32 7.50
C PHE A 132 -15.17 10.28 7.27
N ASP A 133 -15.32 10.76 6.03
CA ASP A 133 -16.49 11.54 5.63
C ASP A 133 -17.78 10.71 5.73
N TYR A 134 -17.74 9.44 5.32
CA TYR A 134 -18.86 8.52 5.47
C TYR A 134 -19.24 8.29 6.93
N TYR A 135 -18.27 8.17 7.84
CA TYR A 135 -18.54 7.98 9.27
C TYR A 135 -19.17 9.21 9.92
N ASP A 136 -18.87 10.40 9.43
CA ASP A 136 -19.50 11.63 9.92
C ASP A 136 -21.00 11.70 9.57
N THR A 137 -21.40 11.12 8.42
CA THR A 137 -22.78 11.15 7.94
C THR A 137 -23.59 9.92 8.38
N GLU A 138 -23.00 8.73 8.30
CA GLU A 138 -23.68 7.44 8.50
C GLU A 138 -23.23 6.72 9.78
N GLY A 139 -22.42 7.35 10.62
CA GLY A 139 -21.88 6.75 11.85
C GLY A 139 -22.96 6.26 12.83
N ASP A 140 -24.07 7.00 12.95
CA ASP A 140 -25.19 6.59 13.81
C ASP A 140 -25.92 5.35 13.28
N ALA A 141 -26.02 5.20 11.96
CA ALA A 141 -26.58 3.99 11.35
C ALA A 141 -25.71 2.77 11.66
N LEU A 142 -24.38 2.89 11.52
CA LEU A 142 -23.43 1.83 11.88
C LEU A 142 -23.52 1.43 13.35
N ARG A 143 -23.63 2.40 14.28
CA ARG A 143 -23.86 2.11 15.70
C ARG A 143 -25.16 1.36 15.93
N GLY A 144 -26.23 1.76 15.25
CA GLY A 144 -27.52 1.05 15.30
C GLY A 144 -27.44 -0.39 14.80
N HIS A 145 -26.58 -0.69 13.82
CA HIS A 145 -26.33 -2.06 13.37
C HIS A 145 -25.57 -2.89 14.43
N VAL A 146 -24.63 -2.28 15.15
CA VAL A 146 -23.96 -2.91 16.29
C VAL A 146 -24.95 -3.26 17.39
N ASP A 147 -25.81 -2.31 17.78
CA ASP A 147 -26.80 -2.52 18.84
C ASP A 147 -27.78 -3.64 18.49
N LYS A 148 -28.28 -3.68 17.25
CA LYS A 148 -29.15 -4.76 16.77
C LYS A 148 -28.50 -6.14 16.84
N LEU A 149 -27.19 -6.25 16.56
CA LEU A 149 -26.50 -7.54 16.68
C LEU A 149 -26.24 -7.91 18.15
N ARG A 150 -26.06 -6.93 19.05
CA ARG A 150 -25.99 -7.19 20.51
C ARG A 150 -27.30 -7.68 21.09
N GLU A 151 -28.42 -7.23 20.54
CA GLU A 151 -29.77 -7.69 20.93
C GLU A 151 -30.07 -9.11 20.44
N ALA A 152 -29.32 -9.61 19.45
CA ALA A 152 -29.47 -10.97 18.96
C ALA A 152 -29.04 -12.00 20.04
N ASN A 153 -29.59 -13.21 19.98
CA ASN A 153 -29.29 -14.27 20.94
C ASN A 153 -27.88 -14.84 20.73
N LEU A 154 -26.83 -14.13 21.20
CA LEU A 154 -25.44 -14.58 21.07
C LEU A 154 -25.10 -15.79 21.96
N SER A 155 -25.98 -16.18 22.89
CA SER A 155 -25.80 -17.32 23.79
C SER A 155 -25.83 -18.68 23.09
N VAL A 156 -26.27 -18.73 21.82
CA VAL A 156 -26.17 -19.95 20.98
C VAL A 156 -24.73 -20.23 20.52
N LEU A 157 -23.84 -19.25 20.62
CA LEU A 157 -22.44 -19.42 20.27
C LEU A 157 -21.65 -19.99 21.46
N PRO A 158 -20.60 -20.78 21.22
CA PRO A 158 -19.63 -21.13 22.26
C PRO A 158 -19.04 -19.89 22.92
N GLU A 159 -18.78 -19.94 24.22
CA GLU A 159 -18.31 -18.80 25.05
C GLU A 159 -17.16 -18.01 24.41
N LYS A 160 -16.16 -18.70 23.85
CA LYS A 160 -15.02 -18.06 23.15
C LYS A 160 -15.45 -17.26 21.93
N ARG A 161 -16.40 -17.75 21.14
CA ARG A 161 -16.90 -17.07 19.94
C ARG A 161 -17.83 -15.92 20.32
N GLN A 162 -18.64 -16.09 21.37
CA GLN A 162 -19.46 -15.03 21.92
C GLN A 162 -18.58 -13.85 22.38
N GLN A 163 -17.50 -14.13 23.12
CA GLN A 163 -16.53 -13.11 23.52
C GLN A 163 -15.89 -12.43 22.30
N ALA A 164 -15.44 -13.20 21.32
CA ALA A 164 -14.83 -12.65 20.10
C ALA A 164 -15.80 -11.73 19.33
N VAL A 165 -17.08 -12.11 19.21
CA VAL A 165 -18.10 -11.25 18.58
C VAL A 165 -18.26 -9.95 19.37
N ASN A 166 -18.40 -10.01 20.70
CA ASN A 166 -18.52 -8.81 21.51
C ASN A 166 -17.30 -7.88 21.37
N GLU A 167 -16.08 -8.44 21.39
CA GLU A 167 -14.85 -7.69 21.16
C GLU A 167 -14.81 -7.08 19.76
N SER A 168 -15.29 -7.79 18.73
CA SER A 168 -15.42 -7.26 17.37
C SER A 168 -16.38 -6.07 17.31
N LEU A 169 -17.53 -6.16 17.99
CA LEU A 169 -18.50 -5.06 18.09
C LEU A 169 -17.92 -3.85 18.83
N ASP A 170 -17.19 -4.07 19.93
CA ASP A 170 -16.48 -3.01 20.65
C ASP A 170 -15.42 -2.33 19.76
N ARG A 171 -14.68 -3.12 18.95
CA ARG A 171 -13.73 -2.57 17.98
C ARG A 171 -14.41 -1.74 16.90
N THR A 172 -15.57 -2.18 16.39
CA THR A 172 -16.35 -1.38 15.44
C THR A 172 -16.70 -0.02 16.05
N LEU A 173 -17.16 0.04 17.31
CA LEU A 173 -17.43 1.30 18.00
C LEU A 173 -16.17 2.13 18.27
N HIS A 174 -15.08 1.49 18.66
CA HIS A 174 -13.79 2.16 18.90
C HIS A 174 -13.20 2.79 17.62
N THR A 175 -13.65 2.37 16.43
CA THR A 175 -13.27 2.98 15.15
C THR A 175 -13.49 4.49 15.15
N PHE A 176 -14.60 4.98 15.70
CA PHE A 176 -14.92 6.41 15.71
C PHE A 176 -13.92 7.22 16.56
N GLU A 177 -13.47 6.67 17.69
CA GLU A 177 -12.42 7.28 18.52
C GLU A 177 -11.09 7.30 17.79
N LEU A 178 -10.73 6.21 17.10
CA LEU A 178 -9.51 6.14 16.30
C LEU A 178 -9.53 7.13 15.14
N VAL A 179 -10.66 7.32 14.46
CA VAL A 179 -10.82 8.34 13.41
C VAL A 179 -10.55 9.74 13.97
N SER A 180 -11.10 10.05 15.16
CA SER A 180 -10.85 11.33 15.82
C SER A 180 -9.36 11.53 16.16
N LEU A 181 -8.67 10.46 16.60
CA LEU A 181 -7.24 10.48 16.88
C LEU A 181 -6.41 10.68 15.60
N VAL A 182 -6.78 10.06 14.48
CA VAL A 182 -6.11 10.29 13.18
C VAL A 182 -6.24 11.76 12.79
N ARG A 183 -7.46 12.31 12.82
CA ARG A 183 -7.71 13.72 12.47
C ARG A 183 -6.95 14.68 13.38
N GLN A 184 -6.91 14.41 14.67
CA GLN A 184 -6.17 15.23 15.63
C GLN A 184 -4.66 15.21 15.34
N THR A 185 -4.06 14.02 15.21
CA THR A 185 -2.63 13.88 14.96
C THR A 185 -2.21 14.46 13.60
N GLU A 186 -3.06 14.33 12.58
CA GLU A 186 -2.86 14.99 11.29
C GLU A 186 -2.93 16.51 11.42
N ALA A 187 -3.92 17.04 12.13
CA ALA A 187 -4.06 18.48 12.37
C ALA A 187 -2.86 19.05 13.14
N ASP A 188 -2.38 18.36 14.18
CA ASP A 188 -1.21 18.76 14.96
C ASP A 188 0.05 18.86 14.07
N ARG A 189 0.25 17.88 13.18
CA ARG A 189 1.35 17.90 12.20
C ARG A 189 1.20 19.05 11.21
N LEU A 190 0.03 19.19 10.59
CA LEU A 190 -0.25 20.25 9.60
C LEU A 190 -0.10 21.65 10.19
N ASN A 191 -0.51 21.86 11.43
CA ASN A 191 -0.36 23.14 12.14
C ASN A 191 1.11 23.49 12.41
N TYR A 192 1.99 22.48 12.54
CA TYR A 192 3.43 22.67 12.75
C TYR A 192 4.21 22.90 11.44
N GLU A 193 3.69 22.47 10.28
CA GLU A 193 4.38 22.60 9.00
C GLU A 193 4.82 24.02 8.61
N PRO A 194 3.99 25.09 8.77
CA PRO A 194 4.35 26.43 8.30
C PRO A 194 5.62 26.98 8.94
N GLN A 195 5.85 26.69 10.23
CA GLN A 195 7.05 27.11 10.95
C GLN A 195 8.26 26.21 10.69
N TYR A 196 8.03 24.92 10.43
CA TYR A 196 9.11 23.96 10.18
C TYR A 196 9.68 24.05 8.77
N ARG A 197 8.81 24.27 7.76
CA ARG A 197 9.17 24.29 6.34
C ARG A 197 10.33 25.23 5.95
N PRO A 198 10.39 26.50 6.40
CA PRO A 198 11.52 27.38 6.05
C PRO A 198 12.84 26.87 6.65
N LEU A 199 12.80 26.39 7.90
CA LEU A 199 13.96 25.86 8.61
C LEU A 199 14.47 24.58 7.94
N HIS A 200 13.59 23.64 7.62
CA HIS A 200 13.91 22.43 6.89
C HIS A 200 14.57 22.74 5.54
N LYS A 201 13.98 23.64 4.73
CA LYS A 201 14.56 24.02 3.43
C LYS A 201 15.95 24.64 3.56
N GLN A 202 16.17 25.49 4.57
CA GLN A 202 17.47 26.09 4.82
C GLN A 202 18.52 25.01 5.16
N VAL A 203 18.22 24.14 6.13
CA VAL A 203 19.16 23.11 6.57
C VAL A 203 19.43 22.10 5.46
N ARG A 204 18.42 21.69 4.70
CA ARG A 204 18.59 20.78 3.55
C ARG A 204 19.46 21.39 2.47
N ARG A 205 19.36 22.70 2.23
CA ARG A 205 20.25 23.39 1.30
C ARG A 205 21.71 23.37 1.78
N LEU A 206 21.95 23.66 3.06
CA LEU A 206 23.30 23.60 3.65
C LEU A 206 23.88 22.19 3.62
N GLN A 207 23.08 21.17 3.97
CA GLN A 207 23.48 19.77 3.91
C GLN A 207 23.78 19.31 2.47
N SER A 208 22.99 19.77 1.49
CA SER A 208 23.26 19.49 0.08
C SER A 208 24.60 20.10 -0.38
N GLN A 209 24.91 21.32 0.04
CA GLN A 209 26.21 21.97 -0.24
C GLN A 209 27.36 21.21 0.44
N GLN A 210 27.19 20.85 1.71
CA GLN A 210 28.16 20.02 2.43
C GLN A 210 28.41 18.70 1.69
N ARG A 211 27.35 18.03 1.22
CA ARG A 211 27.48 16.76 0.50
C ARG A 211 28.27 16.88 -0.80
N ILE A 212 28.11 17.99 -1.52
CA ILE A 212 28.89 18.28 -2.73
C ILE A 212 30.38 18.41 -2.37
N ILE A 213 30.70 19.17 -1.32
CA ILE A 213 32.09 19.35 -0.87
C ILE A 213 32.69 18.04 -0.36
N GLU A 214 31.91 17.20 0.33
CA GLU A 214 32.35 15.86 0.73
C GLU A 214 32.75 14.99 -0.45
N LEU A 215 31.98 15.03 -1.56
CA LEU A 215 32.32 14.31 -2.79
C LEU A 215 33.58 14.87 -3.44
N GLU A 216 33.79 16.20 -3.43
CA GLU A 216 35.04 16.81 -3.90
C GLU A 216 36.24 16.37 -3.05
N ILE A 217 36.08 16.32 -1.72
CA ILE A 217 37.12 15.83 -0.81
C ILE A 217 37.44 14.36 -1.10
N GLU A 218 36.42 13.53 -1.34
CA GLU A 218 36.62 12.12 -1.71
C GLU A 218 37.44 11.99 -3.00
N GLU A 219 37.14 12.78 -4.03
CA GLU A 219 37.91 12.81 -5.28
C GLU A 219 39.35 13.30 -5.06
N LEU A 220 39.54 14.37 -4.28
CA LEU A 220 40.87 14.89 -3.94
C LEU A 220 41.69 13.85 -3.16
N ASN A 221 41.08 13.12 -2.22
CA ASN A 221 41.73 12.03 -1.50
C ASN A 221 42.16 10.90 -2.44
N GLN A 222 41.32 10.54 -3.42
CA GLN A 222 41.72 9.59 -4.46
C GLN A 222 42.93 10.09 -5.26
N ASN A 223 43.00 11.39 -5.56
CA ASN A 223 44.15 11.98 -6.24
C ASN A 223 45.43 11.95 -5.39
N VAL A 224 45.33 12.22 -4.08
CA VAL A 224 46.45 12.06 -3.11
C VAL A 224 46.98 10.62 -3.16
N ILE A 225 46.09 9.62 -3.14
CA ILE A 225 46.47 8.20 -3.24
C ILE A 225 47.17 7.89 -4.57
N ARG A 226 46.70 8.44 -5.69
CA ARG A 226 47.31 8.23 -7.01
C ARG A 226 48.72 8.85 -7.09
N ILE A 227 48.89 10.09 -6.62
CA ILE A 227 50.16 10.80 -6.66
C ILE A 227 51.19 10.12 -5.75
N SER A 228 50.80 9.79 -4.52
CA SER A 228 51.68 9.14 -3.53
C SER A 228 52.17 7.75 -3.94
N ARG A 229 51.41 7.03 -4.79
CA ARG A 229 51.77 5.70 -5.30
C ARG A 229 52.52 5.71 -6.65
N SER A 230 52.76 6.88 -7.23
CA SER A 230 53.51 6.98 -8.50
C SER A 230 55.01 6.70 -8.31
N GLU A 231 55.71 6.30 -9.37
CA GLU A 231 57.15 5.97 -9.31
C GLU A 231 58.03 7.14 -8.86
N ASN A 232 57.61 8.39 -9.13
CA ASN A 232 58.25 9.62 -8.65
C ASN A 232 57.16 10.62 -8.20
N PRO A 233 56.75 10.60 -6.93
CA PRO A 233 55.70 11.48 -6.42
C PRO A 233 56.10 12.95 -6.49
N ASP A 234 55.28 13.78 -7.14
CA ASP A 234 55.43 15.24 -7.10
C ASP A 234 54.94 15.76 -5.75
N GLN A 235 55.89 16.07 -4.87
CA GLN A 235 55.63 16.49 -3.50
C GLN A 235 54.97 17.88 -3.42
N ILE A 236 55.24 18.78 -4.37
CA ILE A 236 54.58 20.09 -4.44
C ILE A 236 53.13 19.92 -4.86
N ALA A 237 52.86 19.01 -5.80
CA ALA A 237 51.49 18.69 -6.18
C ALA A 237 50.71 18.04 -5.01
N LEU A 238 51.36 17.17 -4.24
CA LEU A 238 50.77 16.54 -3.06
C LEU A 238 50.36 17.58 -2.01
N GLU A 239 51.29 18.45 -1.59
CA GLU A 239 51.03 19.53 -0.61
C GLU A 239 49.90 20.45 -1.07
N ARG A 240 49.83 20.76 -2.38
CA ARG A 240 48.76 21.58 -2.95
C ARG A 240 47.39 20.91 -2.86
N VAL A 241 47.30 19.60 -3.13
CA VAL A 241 46.04 18.85 -3.06
C VAL A 241 45.59 18.70 -1.60
N GLU A 242 46.52 18.43 -0.68
CA GLU A 242 46.24 18.39 0.77
C GLU A 242 45.75 19.75 1.30
N ALA A 243 46.38 20.85 0.89
CA ALA A 243 45.93 22.19 1.25
C ALA A 243 44.50 22.49 0.74
N LYS A 244 44.14 22.00 -0.47
CA LYS A 244 42.77 22.10 -0.97
C LYS A 244 41.78 21.31 -0.12
N ILE A 245 42.14 20.10 0.30
CA ILE A 245 41.29 19.28 1.19
C ILE A 245 41.03 20.00 2.50
N GLU A 246 42.06 20.59 3.13
CA GLU A 246 41.89 21.33 4.38
C GLU A 246 41.03 22.60 4.21
N ASN A 247 41.18 23.31 3.08
CA ASN A 247 40.30 24.43 2.76
C ASN A 247 38.84 23.97 2.61
N ARG A 248 38.59 22.86 1.90
CA ARG A 248 37.25 22.28 1.76
C ARG A 248 36.66 21.82 3.10
N LYS A 249 37.46 21.25 4.00
CA LYS A 249 37.02 20.91 5.36
C LYS A 249 36.63 22.15 6.16
N THR A 250 37.36 23.25 5.98
CA THR A 250 37.04 24.54 6.60
C THR A 250 35.71 25.09 6.10
N GLU A 251 35.46 25.02 4.78
CA GLU A 251 34.16 25.38 4.18
C GLU A 251 33.01 24.52 4.76
N ILE A 252 33.22 23.22 4.98
CA ILE A 252 32.23 22.36 5.67
C ILE A 252 31.95 22.86 7.09
N ALA A 253 32.99 23.18 7.86
CA ALA A 253 32.83 23.70 9.22
C ALA A 253 32.06 25.04 9.24
N GLU A 254 32.30 25.91 8.26
CA GLU A 254 31.54 27.15 8.09
C GLU A 254 30.07 26.86 7.78
N LEU A 255 29.76 25.95 6.85
CA LEU A 255 28.38 25.55 6.54
C LEU A 255 27.67 24.96 7.77
N GLN A 256 28.36 24.14 8.56
CA GLN A 256 27.81 23.56 9.79
C GLN A 256 27.49 24.64 10.83
N SER A 257 28.31 25.68 10.92
CA SER A 257 28.06 26.81 11.83
C SER A 257 26.83 27.64 11.46
N GLN A 258 26.40 27.58 10.19
CA GLN A 258 25.19 28.26 9.69
C GLN A 258 23.90 27.49 10.00
N ILE A 259 23.99 26.24 10.48
CA ILE A 259 22.81 25.46 10.87
C ILE A 259 22.24 26.05 12.16
N PRO A 260 20.97 26.47 12.19
CA PRO A 260 20.36 27.04 13.39
C PRO A 260 20.36 26.05 14.55
N ALA A 261 20.68 26.51 15.77
CA ALA A 261 20.68 25.68 16.97
C ALA A 261 19.31 25.04 17.27
N THR A 262 18.22 25.68 16.82
CA THR A 262 16.84 25.20 16.97
C THR A 262 16.50 24.03 16.04
N TRP A 263 17.34 23.72 15.04
CA TRP A 263 17.09 22.65 14.06
C TRP A 263 16.84 21.29 14.70
N THR A 264 17.71 20.88 15.63
CA THR A 264 17.66 19.53 16.22
C THR A 264 16.34 19.29 16.95
N GLU A 265 15.90 20.27 17.74
CA GLU A 265 14.63 20.22 18.44
C GLU A 265 13.46 20.28 17.47
N ALA A 266 13.48 21.22 16.51
CA ALA A 266 12.38 21.39 15.56
C ALA A 266 12.17 20.17 14.66
N ASN A 267 13.26 19.55 14.18
CA ASN A 267 13.22 18.30 13.41
C ASN A 267 12.69 17.15 14.26
N LYS A 268 13.14 17.03 15.52
CA LYS A 268 12.62 16.02 16.44
C LYS A 268 11.11 16.17 16.63
N THR A 269 10.63 17.37 16.93
CA THR A 269 9.19 17.65 17.07
C THR A 269 8.40 17.26 15.84
N PHE A 270 8.85 17.65 14.64
CA PHE A 270 8.18 17.23 13.40
C PHE A 270 8.16 15.70 13.23
N THR A 271 9.29 15.03 13.47
CA THR A 271 9.36 13.57 13.34
C THR A 271 8.49 12.83 14.35
N ASP A 272 8.32 13.37 15.56
CA ASP A 272 7.46 12.79 16.58
C ASP A 272 5.98 12.97 16.22
N LEU A 273 5.59 14.13 15.66
CA LEU A 273 4.24 14.38 15.14
C LEU A 273 3.92 13.46 13.95
N ASP A 274 4.84 13.33 12.99
CA ASP A 274 4.68 12.46 11.82
C ASP A 274 4.53 10.98 12.22
N LYS A 275 5.36 10.50 13.17
CA LYS A 275 5.24 9.15 13.74
C LYS A 275 3.93 8.94 14.50
N ALA A 276 3.43 9.98 15.19
CA ALA A 276 2.17 9.92 15.90
C ALA A 276 0.99 9.73 14.93
N GLU A 277 0.95 10.49 13.83
CA GLU A 277 -0.05 10.33 12.77
C GLU A 277 0.03 8.92 12.15
N GLU A 278 1.22 8.47 11.76
CA GLU A 278 1.38 7.13 11.19
C GLU A 278 0.92 6.02 12.14
N LYS A 279 1.21 6.17 13.45
CA LYS A 279 0.77 5.24 14.47
C LYS A 279 -0.75 5.25 14.58
N ALA A 280 -1.40 6.41 14.62
CA ALA A 280 -2.84 6.54 14.67
C ALA A 280 -3.51 5.84 13.47
N ARG A 281 -3.02 6.09 12.24
CA ARG A 281 -3.52 5.43 11.03
C ARG A 281 -3.31 3.91 11.05
N ARG A 282 -2.15 3.43 11.52
CA ARG A 282 -1.90 1.98 11.69
C ARG A 282 -2.86 1.35 12.71
N SER A 283 -3.11 2.03 13.83
CA SER A 283 -4.06 1.58 14.85
C SER A 283 -5.48 1.51 14.30
N TYR A 284 -5.94 2.53 13.57
CA TYR A 284 -7.22 2.52 12.85
C TYR A 284 -7.34 1.31 11.93
N ARG A 285 -6.37 1.11 11.02
CA ARG A 285 -6.35 0.01 10.06
C ARG A 285 -6.41 -1.36 10.72
N SER A 286 -5.56 -1.58 11.72
CA SER A 286 -5.52 -2.85 12.46
C SER A 286 -6.82 -3.11 13.21
N ASN A 287 -7.47 -2.06 13.73
CA ASN A 287 -8.73 -2.19 14.45
C ASN A 287 -9.87 -2.61 13.53
N VAL A 288 -10.05 -1.93 12.39
CA VAL A 288 -11.12 -2.24 11.44
C VAL A 288 -10.94 -3.61 10.79
N ASP A 289 -9.70 -4.00 10.47
CA ASP A 289 -9.38 -5.32 9.91
C ASP A 289 -9.78 -6.42 10.90
N GLN A 290 -9.37 -6.31 12.18
CA GLN A 290 -9.69 -7.30 13.23
C GLN A 290 -11.19 -7.36 13.56
N ALA A 291 -11.86 -6.21 13.54
CA ALA A 291 -13.31 -6.15 13.75
C ALA A 291 -14.05 -6.96 12.68
N TYR A 292 -13.70 -6.76 11.41
CA TYR A 292 -14.36 -7.43 10.30
C TYR A 292 -13.96 -8.91 10.16
N GLU A 293 -12.68 -9.24 10.32
CA GLU A 293 -12.16 -10.61 10.20
C GLU A 293 -12.92 -11.58 11.11
N THR A 294 -13.22 -11.18 12.34
CA THR A 294 -13.98 -11.99 13.31
C THR A 294 -15.38 -12.34 12.79
N ILE A 295 -16.07 -11.39 12.15
CA ILE A 295 -17.42 -11.59 11.62
C ILE A 295 -17.38 -12.45 10.35
N ALA A 296 -16.43 -12.17 9.45
CA ALA A 296 -16.24 -12.94 8.22
C ALA A 296 -15.88 -14.40 8.51
N GLU A 297 -15.00 -14.65 9.49
CA GLU A 297 -14.67 -16.00 9.96
C GLU A 297 -15.88 -16.72 10.55
N LEU A 298 -16.66 -16.05 11.41
CA LEU A 298 -17.86 -16.64 11.99
C LEU A 298 -18.88 -17.02 10.92
N ARG A 299 -19.12 -16.14 9.95
CA ARG A 299 -19.99 -16.44 8.80
C ARG A 299 -19.52 -17.66 8.03
N THR A 300 -18.22 -17.72 7.69
CA THR A 300 -17.63 -18.86 6.97
C THR A 300 -17.81 -20.18 7.76
N VAL A 301 -17.68 -20.13 9.09
CA VAL A 301 -17.87 -21.29 9.98
C VAL A 301 -19.33 -21.75 10.02
N LEU A 302 -20.29 -20.82 9.98
CA LEU A 302 -21.73 -21.11 9.97
C LEU A 302 -22.21 -21.61 8.60
N GLU A 303 -21.73 -21.01 7.52
CA GLU A 303 -22.00 -21.47 6.15
C GLU A 303 -21.51 -22.91 5.95
N GLY A 304 -20.38 -23.28 6.60
CA GLY A 304 -19.81 -24.63 6.61
C GLY A 304 -20.64 -25.73 7.32
N ALA A 305 -21.82 -25.42 7.88
CA ALA A 305 -22.63 -26.36 8.65
C ALA A 305 -23.27 -27.46 7.79
N GLU A 306 -23.62 -27.15 6.54
CA GLU A 306 -24.18 -28.13 5.60
C GLU A 306 -23.12 -29.13 5.15
N GLU A 307 -21.89 -28.67 4.87
CA GLU A 307 -20.76 -29.53 4.52
C GLU A 307 -20.36 -30.44 5.70
N LEU A 308 -20.40 -29.91 6.93
CA LEU A 308 -20.21 -30.71 8.14
C LEU A 308 -21.32 -31.74 8.35
N THR A 309 -22.55 -31.45 7.93
CA THR A 309 -23.65 -32.43 7.95
C THR A 309 -23.40 -33.53 6.91
N ALA A 310 -22.92 -33.17 5.72
CA ALA A 310 -22.72 -34.13 4.63
C ALA A 310 -21.66 -35.21 4.94
N ILE A 311 -20.68 -34.92 5.79
CA ILE A 311 -19.63 -35.87 6.19
C ILE A 311 -20.04 -36.80 7.34
N GLU A 312 -21.19 -36.58 7.99
CA GLU A 312 -21.69 -37.36 9.13
C GLU A 312 -21.63 -38.89 8.91
N PRO A 313 -22.06 -39.44 7.75
CA PRO A 313 -22.01 -40.89 7.51
C PRO A 313 -20.59 -41.44 7.42
N GLN A 314 -19.65 -40.65 6.87
CA GLN A 314 -18.25 -41.06 6.75
C GLN A 314 -17.58 -41.11 8.14
N LEU A 315 -17.87 -40.12 8.99
CA LEU A 315 -17.34 -40.06 10.34
C LEU A 315 -17.91 -41.16 11.24
N ALA A 316 -19.20 -41.46 11.12
CA ALA A 316 -19.85 -42.55 11.86
C ALA A 316 -19.26 -43.93 11.54
N ALA A 317 -18.78 -44.14 10.32
CA ALA A 317 -18.17 -45.41 9.89
C ALA A 317 -16.75 -45.63 10.42
N LEU A 318 -16.07 -44.60 10.93
CA LEU A 318 -14.66 -44.69 11.33
C LEU A 318 -14.41 -45.61 12.52
N GLU A 319 -15.32 -45.66 13.49
CA GLU A 319 -15.18 -46.55 14.65
C GLU A 319 -15.23 -48.01 14.22
N GLU A 320 -16.23 -48.39 13.41
CA GLU A 320 -16.33 -49.74 12.85
C GLU A 320 -15.12 -50.09 11.99
N ALA A 321 -14.62 -49.14 11.21
CA ALA A 321 -13.43 -49.34 10.39
C ALA A 321 -12.18 -49.66 11.22
N VAL A 322 -11.99 -49.01 12.37
CA VAL A 322 -10.85 -49.29 13.27
C VAL A 322 -10.99 -50.65 13.96
N VAL A 323 -12.21 -51.10 14.24
CA VAL A 323 -12.46 -52.38 14.92
C VAL A 323 -12.41 -53.57 13.96
N HIS A 324 -12.96 -53.42 12.75
CA HIS A 324 -13.23 -54.54 11.85
C HIS A 324 -12.34 -54.62 10.61
N ASN A 325 -11.76 -53.51 10.15
CA ASN A 325 -10.93 -53.51 8.93
C ASN A 325 -9.44 -53.65 9.26
N SER A 326 -8.62 -53.85 8.21
CA SER A 326 -7.17 -53.83 8.36
C SER A 326 -6.69 -52.43 8.79
N SER A 327 -5.58 -52.35 9.52
CA SER A 327 -5.02 -51.06 9.94
C SER A 327 -4.68 -50.15 8.75
N GLU A 328 -4.36 -50.71 7.58
CA GLU A 328 -4.10 -49.96 6.36
C GLU A 328 -5.38 -49.33 5.79
N ASP A 329 -6.47 -50.11 5.73
CA ASP A 329 -7.78 -49.63 5.25
C ASP A 329 -8.37 -48.58 6.20
N ALA A 330 -8.29 -48.83 7.52
CA ALA A 330 -8.73 -47.87 8.54
C ALA A 330 -7.95 -46.54 8.45
N MET A 331 -6.62 -46.61 8.26
CA MET A 331 -5.81 -45.40 8.05
C MET A 331 -6.18 -44.66 6.76
N ALA A 332 -6.55 -45.36 5.69
CA ALA A 332 -6.97 -44.76 4.42
C ALA A 332 -8.31 -44.00 4.59
N GLN A 333 -9.30 -44.62 5.24
CA GLN A 333 -10.60 -43.99 5.50
C GLN A 333 -10.50 -42.77 6.43
N ILE A 334 -9.68 -42.84 7.49
CA ILE A 334 -9.42 -41.68 8.35
C ILE A 334 -8.74 -40.56 7.55
N LYS A 335 -7.79 -40.89 6.67
CA LYS A 335 -7.10 -39.91 5.82
C LYS A 335 -8.05 -39.24 4.83
N GLU A 336 -8.98 -39.97 4.24
CA GLU A 336 -10.01 -39.43 3.36
C GLU A 336 -10.90 -38.44 4.12
N SER A 337 -11.35 -38.82 5.32
CA SER A 337 -12.12 -37.93 6.20
C SER A 337 -11.34 -36.67 6.59
N GLU A 338 -10.02 -36.76 6.85
CA GLU A 338 -9.15 -35.60 7.09
C GLU A 338 -9.08 -34.65 5.89
N GLN A 339 -9.13 -35.18 4.66
CA GLN A 339 -9.08 -34.39 3.42
C GLN A 339 -10.38 -33.64 3.19
N VAL A 340 -11.52 -34.29 3.42
CA VAL A 340 -12.86 -33.68 3.27
C VAL A 340 -13.11 -32.62 4.36
N LEU A 341 -12.65 -32.85 5.60
CA LEU A 341 -12.76 -31.85 6.67
C LEU A 341 -11.84 -30.64 6.47
N GLY A 342 -10.71 -30.82 5.78
CA GLY A 342 -9.68 -29.79 5.59
C GLY A 342 -10.16 -28.43 5.10
N PRO A 343 -10.99 -28.33 4.05
CA PRO A 343 -11.51 -27.06 3.55
C PRO A 343 -12.61 -26.43 4.43
N ILE A 344 -13.21 -27.17 5.36
CA ILE A 344 -14.34 -26.66 6.17
C ILE A 344 -13.81 -25.79 7.33
N GLY A 345 -14.33 -24.57 7.45
CA GLY A 345 -13.92 -23.62 8.47
C GLY A 345 -14.09 -24.15 9.90
N GLY A 346 -13.06 -24.00 10.74
CA GLY A 346 -13.12 -24.32 12.17
C GLY A 346 -13.01 -25.82 12.54
N THR A 347 -12.67 -26.71 11.60
CA THR A 347 -12.56 -28.17 11.86
C THR A 347 -11.15 -28.63 12.26
N SER A 348 -10.20 -27.71 12.48
CA SER A 348 -8.78 -28.02 12.74
C SER A 348 -8.56 -28.89 13.98
N SER A 349 -9.36 -28.71 15.03
CA SER A 349 -9.37 -29.52 16.25
C SER A 349 -9.79 -30.96 15.96
N ILE A 350 -10.87 -31.14 15.18
CA ILE A 350 -11.39 -32.44 14.73
C ILE A 350 -10.31 -33.15 13.90
N LYS A 351 -9.78 -32.47 12.88
CA LYS A 351 -8.70 -33.00 12.03
C LYS A 351 -7.46 -33.41 12.82
N THR A 352 -7.10 -32.64 13.85
CA THR A 352 -5.97 -32.97 14.72
C THR A 352 -6.20 -34.29 15.46
N LYS A 353 -7.42 -34.55 15.93
CA LYS A 353 -7.80 -35.81 16.59
C LYS A 353 -7.80 -37.00 15.63
N LEU A 354 -8.40 -36.86 14.46
CA LEU A 354 -8.35 -37.86 13.40
C LEU A 354 -6.90 -38.18 12.99
N SER A 355 -6.04 -37.16 12.86
CA SER A 355 -4.62 -37.37 12.56
C SER A 355 -3.87 -38.15 13.63
N ARG A 356 -4.21 -37.96 14.91
CA ARG A 356 -3.64 -38.74 16.01
C ARG A 356 -4.11 -40.18 15.99
N ALA A 357 -5.41 -40.40 15.75
CA ALA A 357 -5.97 -41.73 15.59
C ALA A 357 -5.30 -42.50 14.45
N ARG A 358 -5.16 -41.87 13.27
CA ARG A 358 -4.45 -42.45 12.13
C ARG A 358 -2.99 -42.79 12.44
N ARG A 359 -2.29 -41.92 13.19
CA ARG A 359 -0.89 -42.16 13.59
C ARG A 359 -0.76 -43.34 14.57
N ALA A 360 -1.75 -43.59 15.42
CA ALA A 360 -1.75 -44.71 16.35
C ALA A 360 -1.83 -46.08 15.63
N LEU A 361 -2.45 -46.12 14.45
CA LEU A 361 -2.54 -47.32 13.61
C LEU A 361 -1.32 -47.56 12.69
N ARG A 362 -0.29 -46.71 12.77
CA ARG A 362 0.87 -46.75 11.87
C ARG A 362 1.98 -47.65 12.39
N GLY A 363 2.47 -48.56 11.55
CA GLY A 363 3.69 -49.33 11.80
C GLY A 363 3.41 -50.81 12.09
N LYS A 364 4.40 -51.49 12.68
CA LYS A 364 4.33 -52.95 12.89
C LYS A 364 3.43 -53.36 14.07
N ASN A 365 3.21 -52.47 15.03
CA ASN A 365 2.37 -52.69 16.21
C ASN A 365 1.30 -51.58 16.30
N PRO A 366 0.17 -51.71 15.59
CA PRO A 366 -0.92 -50.73 15.63
C PRO A 366 -1.60 -50.74 17.01
N ASP A 367 -1.87 -49.55 17.54
CA ASP A 367 -2.55 -49.34 18.82
C ASP A 367 -4.01 -48.93 18.55
N SER A 368 -4.87 -49.94 18.38
CA SER A 368 -6.30 -49.73 18.07
C SER A 368 -7.07 -49.09 19.21
N GLU A 369 -6.68 -49.34 20.47
CA GLU A 369 -7.35 -48.77 21.64
C GLU A 369 -7.14 -47.25 21.71
N LYS A 370 -5.88 -46.81 21.54
CA LYS A 370 -5.55 -45.38 21.45
C LYS A 370 -6.16 -44.71 20.23
N ALA A 371 -6.22 -45.42 19.09
CA ALA A 371 -6.86 -44.90 17.88
C ALA A 371 -8.35 -44.63 18.11
N LEU A 372 -9.04 -45.58 18.76
CA LEU A 372 -10.46 -45.47 19.09
C LEU A 372 -10.73 -44.34 20.09
N GLN A 373 -9.86 -44.17 21.10
CA GLN A 373 -9.97 -43.07 22.06
C GLN A 373 -9.85 -41.69 21.37
N GLU A 374 -8.84 -41.49 20.51
CA GLU A 374 -8.67 -40.20 19.81
C GLU A 374 -9.81 -39.97 18.79
N LEU A 375 -10.37 -41.03 18.18
CA LEU A 375 -11.56 -40.92 17.33
C LEU A 375 -12.79 -40.49 18.12
N GLN A 376 -13.10 -41.14 19.25
CA GLN A 376 -14.23 -40.77 20.10
C GLN A 376 -14.14 -39.32 20.59
N GLU A 377 -12.94 -38.88 20.99
CA GLU A 377 -12.72 -37.49 21.36
C GLU A 377 -12.94 -36.54 20.16
N GLY A 378 -12.50 -36.92 18.96
CA GLY A 378 -12.76 -36.16 17.73
C GLY A 378 -14.23 -36.09 17.35
N LEU A 379 -14.96 -37.21 17.43
CA LEU A 379 -16.40 -37.31 17.15
C LEU A 379 -17.23 -36.54 18.17
N LYS A 380 -16.81 -36.52 19.44
CA LYS A 380 -17.43 -35.67 20.47
C LYS A 380 -17.30 -34.18 20.14
N ILE A 381 -16.12 -33.75 19.69
CA ILE A 381 -15.90 -32.37 19.25
C ILE A 381 -16.77 -32.08 18.01
N TYR A 382 -16.80 -32.99 17.04
CA TYR A 382 -17.63 -32.87 15.84
C TYR A 382 -19.12 -32.70 16.17
N GLY A 383 -19.69 -33.54 17.03
CA GLY A 383 -21.09 -33.44 17.44
C GLY A 383 -21.38 -32.09 18.09
N SER A 384 -20.53 -31.66 19.04
CA SER A 384 -20.67 -30.35 19.66
C SER A 384 -20.59 -29.20 18.66
N GLU A 385 -19.68 -29.28 17.67
CA GLU A 385 -19.54 -28.27 16.62
C GLU A 385 -20.74 -28.22 15.70
N LEU A 386 -21.31 -29.36 15.34
CA LEU A 386 -22.47 -29.45 14.45
C LEU A 386 -23.72 -28.87 15.13
N ASP A 387 -23.94 -29.21 16.41
CA ASP A 387 -25.12 -28.80 17.16
C ASP A 387 -25.23 -27.27 17.27
N TRP A 388 -24.16 -26.62 17.75
CA TRP A 388 -24.19 -25.16 17.92
C TRP A 388 -24.23 -24.43 16.57
N ARG A 389 -23.56 -24.94 15.53
CA ARG A 389 -23.58 -24.32 14.19
C ARG A 389 -24.97 -24.36 13.57
N ARG A 390 -25.68 -25.49 13.67
CA ARG A 390 -27.07 -25.61 13.16
C ARG A 390 -27.99 -24.65 13.88
N GLN A 391 -27.90 -24.57 15.20
CA GLN A 391 -28.73 -23.64 15.98
C GLN A 391 -28.40 -22.18 15.66
N ALA A 392 -27.11 -21.83 15.62
CA ALA A 392 -26.66 -20.48 15.32
C ALA A 392 -26.99 -20.04 13.87
N ALA A 393 -26.95 -20.95 12.89
CA ALA A 393 -27.34 -20.63 11.52
C ALA A 393 -28.82 -20.21 11.44
N VAL A 394 -29.70 -20.85 12.21
CA VAL A 394 -31.13 -20.53 12.25
C VAL A 394 -31.40 -19.25 13.06
N GLU A 395 -30.83 -19.13 14.25
CA GLU A 395 -31.15 -18.04 15.18
C GLU A 395 -30.36 -16.75 14.90
N LEU A 396 -29.10 -16.84 14.43
CA LEU A 396 -28.22 -15.70 14.22
C LEU A 396 -27.91 -15.41 12.74
N GLY A 397 -28.14 -16.36 11.82
CA GLY A 397 -27.71 -16.23 10.42
C GLY A 397 -28.19 -14.94 9.75
N HIS A 398 -29.47 -14.59 9.90
CA HIS A 398 -30.02 -13.35 9.34
C HIS A 398 -29.42 -12.08 9.97
N ALA A 399 -29.26 -12.06 11.30
CA ALA A 399 -28.70 -10.91 12.02
C ALA A 399 -27.23 -10.68 11.64
N LEU A 400 -26.43 -11.76 11.57
CA LEU A 400 -25.04 -11.71 11.13
C LEU A 400 -24.91 -11.29 9.67
N ALA A 401 -25.76 -11.78 8.78
CA ALA A 401 -25.76 -11.38 7.37
C ALA A 401 -26.10 -9.89 7.21
N THR A 402 -27.10 -9.41 7.96
CA THR A 402 -27.50 -7.99 7.95
C THR A 402 -26.38 -7.10 8.49
N TYR A 403 -25.69 -7.53 9.55
CA TYR A 403 -24.57 -6.79 10.12
C TYR A 403 -23.37 -6.76 9.17
N ASP A 404 -22.98 -7.90 8.61
CA ASP A 404 -21.89 -7.99 7.64
C ASP A 404 -22.14 -7.12 6.41
N GLU A 405 -23.35 -7.14 5.84
CA GLU A 405 -23.71 -6.25 4.72
C GLU A 405 -23.57 -4.76 5.08
N ALA A 406 -23.86 -4.38 6.33
CA ALA A 406 -23.72 -3.00 6.79
C ALA A 406 -22.26 -2.56 6.96
N ILE A 407 -21.35 -3.49 7.28
CA ILE A 407 -19.96 -3.15 7.63
C ILE A 407 -18.92 -3.54 6.55
N LYS A 408 -19.24 -4.43 5.61
CA LYS A 408 -18.28 -5.01 4.66
C LYS A 408 -17.60 -3.97 3.76
N ASP A 409 -18.35 -2.94 3.37
CA ASP A 409 -17.89 -1.88 2.45
C ASP A 409 -17.36 -0.66 3.21
N THR A 410 -17.31 -0.71 4.54
CA THR A 410 -16.84 0.36 5.42
C THR A 410 -15.70 -0.16 6.32
N ILE A 411 -16.04 -0.77 7.45
CA ILE A 411 -15.10 -1.40 8.39
C ILE A 411 -14.31 -2.52 7.69
N GLY A 412 -14.99 -3.37 6.92
CA GLY A 412 -14.40 -4.51 6.22
C GLY A 412 -13.75 -4.19 4.88
N LEU A 413 -13.76 -2.93 4.44
CA LEU A 413 -13.45 -2.56 3.05
C LEU A 413 -12.05 -3.03 2.63
N ARG A 414 -11.07 -2.93 3.53
CA ARG A 414 -9.68 -3.32 3.30
C ARG A 414 -9.52 -4.80 2.98
N LEU A 415 -10.38 -5.65 3.53
CA LEU A 415 -10.36 -7.10 3.35
C LEU A 415 -11.19 -7.56 2.14
N GLN A 416 -11.90 -6.66 1.47
CA GLN A 416 -12.61 -6.98 0.25
C GLN A 416 -11.66 -7.26 -0.91
N ARG A 417 -12.13 -8.05 -1.88
CA ARG A 417 -11.33 -8.34 -3.09
C ARG A 417 -11.09 -7.09 -3.95
N ARG A 418 -12.06 -6.17 -3.99
CA ARG A 418 -12.06 -4.99 -4.85
C ARG A 418 -12.83 -3.84 -4.19
N LEU A 419 -12.56 -2.62 -4.63
CA LEU A 419 -13.35 -1.46 -4.23
C LEU A 419 -14.78 -1.54 -4.80
N PRO A 420 -15.81 -1.21 -4.00
CA PRO A 420 -17.19 -1.09 -4.49
C PRO A 420 -17.31 0.02 -5.54
N PRO A 421 -18.15 -0.16 -6.59
CA PRO A 421 -18.29 0.82 -7.67
C PRO A 421 -18.60 2.25 -7.22
N GLU A 422 -19.36 2.39 -6.14
CA GLU A 422 -19.77 3.67 -5.55
C GLU A 422 -18.58 4.46 -5.01
N GLN A 423 -17.55 3.77 -4.52
CA GLN A 423 -16.38 4.39 -3.90
C GLN A 423 -15.27 4.70 -4.91
N ILE A 424 -15.26 4.01 -6.05
CA ILE A 424 -14.21 4.14 -7.08
C ILE A 424 -14.04 5.58 -7.53
N GLN A 425 -15.13 6.32 -7.75
CA GLN A 425 -15.07 7.69 -8.23
C GLN A 425 -14.33 8.62 -7.24
N SER A 426 -14.69 8.53 -5.96
CA SER A 426 -14.10 9.35 -4.89
C SER A 426 -12.64 9.00 -4.66
N VAL A 427 -12.33 7.70 -4.57
CA VAL A 427 -10.96 7.22 -4.38
C VAL A 427 -10.08 7.58 -5.58
N ALA A 428 -10.58 7.42 -6.82
CA ALA A 428 -9.84 7.80 -8.03
C ALA A 428 -9.59 9.31 -8.11
N SER A 429 -10.57 10.14 -7.70
CA SER A 429 -10.41 11.58 -7.61
C SER A 429 -9.28 11.97 -6.66
N CYS A 430 -9.32 11.46 -5.42
CA CYS A 430 -8.27 11.72 -4.44
C CYS A 430 -6.90 11.21 -4.91
N GLN A 431 -6.83 10.01 -5.48
CA GLN A 431 -5.58 9.44 -5.99
C GLN A 431 -5.04 10.16 -7.23
N SER A 432 -5.82 11.00 -7.88
CA SER A 432 -5.34 11.77 -9.02
C SER A 432 -4.47 12.96 -8.63
N VAL A 433 -4.48 13.35 -7.35
CA VAL A 433 -3.77 14.51 -6.80
C VAL A 433 -2.42 14.10 -6.21
N HIS A 434 -1.37 14.86 -6.52
CA HIS A 434 -0.03 14.66 -5.93
C HIS A 434 0.00 15.12 -4.47
N ARG A 435 0.81 14.45 -3.65
CA ARG A 435 0.98 14.77 -2.23
C ARG A 435 2.42 15.23 -1.97
N ASP A 436 2.57 16.35 -1.27
CA ASP A 436 3.88 16.84 -0.85
C ASP A 436 4.35 16.07 0.39
N ARG A 437 5.42 15.28 0.23
CA ARG A 437 6.10 14.57 1.32
C ARG A 437 7.49 15.12 1.62
N SER A 438 7.85 16.28 1.03
CA SER A 438 9.22 16.82 1.09
C SER A 438 9.73 17.07 2.52
N LEU A 439 8.86 17.39 3.46
CA LEU A 439 9.23 17.63 4.86
C LEU A 439 9.63 16.36 5.63
N GLN A 440 9.28 15.18 5.11
CA GLN A 440 9.64 13.88 5.69
C GLN A 440 11.06 13.42 5.33
N PHE A 441 11.69 14.06 4.33
CA PHE A 441 13.00 13.69 3.80
C PHE A 441 14.16 14.51 4.36
#